data_AF-A0A7W2RZ97-F1
#
_entry.id   AF-A0A7W2RZ97-F1
#
_cell.length_a   1.000
_cell.length_b   1.000
_cell.length_c   1.000
_cell.angle_alpha   90.00
_cell.angle_beta   90.00
_cell.angle_gamma   90.00
#
_symmetry.space_group_name_H-M   'P 1'
#
loop_
_entity.id
_entity.type
_entity.pdbx_description
1 polymer ?
#
loop_
_entity_poly.entity_id
_entity_poly.type
_entity_poly.pdbx_seq_one_letter_code
_entity_poly.pdbx_strand_id
1 'polypeptide(L)'
;MKILLPTNALFVFLILSSSIASASQDNNSDKLEHDKWLKLRFSAQHERLIPIVAVADMFFACDKAKNSGNANYQVKELVEDMDRDLLAEKLITCLAGAATKSDIALNYGLQGCFSEQLSGLPQQQKLERMAIVTASISSLSREERQKSFSKCVTDQTISYLK
;
A
#
# COMPACT_ATOMS: atom_id res chain seq x y z
N MET A 1 16.39 53.73 39.40
CA MET A 1 16.79 53.00 40.61
C MET A 1 15.85 53.39 41.76
N LYS A 2 14.81 52.57 42.03
CA LYS A 2 13.94 52.65 43.23
C LYS A 2 13.43 51.22 43.50
N ILE A 3 13.91 50.56 44.57
CA ILE A 3 13.25 50.34 45.89
C ILE A 3 12.29 49.12 45.81
N LEU A 4 12.74 47.93 46.22
CA LEU A 4 12.67 47.32 47.58
C LEU A 4 11.33 46.63 47.86
N LEU A 5 11.42 45.30 48.06
CA LEU A 5 10.41 44.39 48.61
C LEU A 5 9.97 44.81 50.03
N PRO A 6 8.79 44.34 50.48
CA PRO A 6 8.83 43.50 51.67
C PRO A 6 7.93 42.25 51.62
N THR A 7 8.36 41.29 52.43
CA THR A 7 7.82 39.96 52.73
C THR A 7 6.73 39.97 53.82
N ASN A 8 6.01 38.84 53.89
CA ASN A 8 5.19 38.27 54.98
C ASN A 8 3.72 38.71 55.11
N ALA A 9 2.79 37.78 54.88
CA ALA A 9 2.23 36.96 55.97
C ALA A 9 1.23 35.92 55.45
N LEU A 10 1.28 34.77 56.10
CA LEU A 10 0.48 33.56 55.98
C LEU A 10 -1.02 33.82 56.23
N PHE A 11 -1.91 33.28 55.39
CA PHE A 11 -3.22 32.80 55.85
C PHE A 11 -3.64 31.56 55.03
N VAL A 12 -3.84 30.48 55.78
CA VAL A 12 -4.24 29.14 55.33
C VAL A 12 -5.77 29.06 55.40
N PHE A 13 -6.43 28.51 54.37
CA PHE A 13 -7.27 27.29 54.40
C PHE A 13 -8.44 27.28 53.39
N LEU A 14 -8.52 26.14 52.66
CA LEU A 14 -9.74 25.41 52.18
C LEU A 14 -10.63 26.16 51.14
N ILE A 15 -11.05 25.60 50.00
CA ILE A 15 -11.74 24.32 49.81
C ILE A 15 -11.59 23.84 48.34
N LEU A 16 -11.49 22.51 48.21
CA LEU A 16 -11.75 21.63 47.07
C LEU A 16 -12.48 22.24 45.85
N SER A 17 -11.89 22.03 44.68
CA SER A 17 -12.60 21.57 43.48
C SER A 17 -11.62 20.82 42.59
N SER A 18 -11.18 19.66 43.07
CA SER A 18 -10.66 18.62 42.18
C SER A 18 -11.81 18.23 41.25
N SER A 19 -11.79 18.74 40.01
CA SER A 19 -12.50 18.09 38.92
C SER A 19 -11.91 16.69 38.80
N ILE A 20 -12.54 15.73 39.46
CA ILE A 20 -12.43 14.33 39.09
C ILE A 20 -13.00 14.31 37.67
N ALA A 21 -12.12 14.38 36.67
CA ALA A 21 -12.46 13.88 35.36
C ALA A 21 -12.83 12.42 35.60
N SER A 22 -14.14 12.14 35.62
CA SER A 22 -14.63 10.79 35.46
C SER A 22 -14.10 10.31 34.13
N ALA A 23 -12.96 9.61 34.14
CA ALA A 23 -12.68 8.61 33.14
C ALA A 23 -13.83 7.62 33.28
N SER A 24 -14.86 7.80 32.45
CA SER A 24 -15.87 6.78 32.24
C SER A 24 -15.11 5.53 31.82
N GLN A 25 -15.04 4.55 32.73
CA GLN A 25 -14.82 3.17 32.37
C GLN A 25 -15.97 2.78 31.45
N ASP A 26 -15.77 2.94 30.15
CA ASP A 26 -16.69 2.46 29.13
C ASP A 26 -16.01 1.30 28.39
N ASN A 27 -16.34 0.09 28.87
CA ASN A 27 -16.27 -1.22 28.21
C ASN A 27 -15.01 -1.53 27.36
N ASN A 28 -13.92 -1.86 28.04
CA ASN A 28 -12.67 -2.34 27.41
C ASN A 28 -12.85 -3.64 26.58
N SER A 29 -13.86 -4.46 26.88
CA SER A 29 -14.09 -5.74 26.17
C SER A 29 -14.65 -5.50 24.77
N ASP A 30 -15.74 -4.75 24.64
CA ASP A 30 -16.42 -4.53 23.36
C ASP A 30 -15.55 -3.76 22.36
N LYS A 31 -14.77 -2.79 22.85
CA LYS A 31 -13.79 -2.07 22.04
C LYS A 31 -12.66 -2.99 21.55
N LEU A 32 -12.13 -3.85 22.42
CA LEU A 32 -11.09 -4.81 22.06
C LEU A 32 -11.60 -5.85 21.05
N GLU A 33 -12.84 -6.30 21.21
CA GLU A 33 -13.49 -7.21 20.25
C GLU A 33 -13.74 -6.53 18.90
N HIS A 34 -14.16 -5.27 18.90
CA HIS A 34 -14.32 -4.47 17.68
C HIS A 34 -12.99 -4.27 16.94
N ASP A 35 -11.93 -3.87 17.64
CA ASP A 35 -10.59 -3.67 17.06
C ASP A 35 -10.03 -4.98 16.49
N LYS A 36 -10.26 -6.10 17.19
CA LYS A 36 -9.90 -7.43 16.71
C LYS A 36 -10.66 -7.81 15.45
N TRP A 37 -11.96 -7.52 15.40
CA TRP A 37 -12.79 -7.76 14.21
C TRP A 37 -12.32 -6.93 13.02
N LEU A 38 -12.02 -5.64 13.20
CA LEU A 38 -11.48 -4.78 12.16
C LEU A 38 -10.19 -5.35 11.59
N LYS A 39 -9.23 -5.72 12.46
CA LYS A 39 -7.96 -6.32 12.05
C LYS A 39 -8.19 -7.60 11.23
N LEU A 40 -9.04 -8.51 11.71
CA LEU A 40 -9.33 -9.76 11.01
C LEU A 40 -9.99 -9.51 9.64
N ARG A 41 -10.94 -8.58 9.58
CA ARG A 41 -11.64 -8.25 8.34
C ARG A 41 -10.69 -7.64 7.30
N PHE A 42 -9.90 -6.64 7.67
CA PHE A 42 -8.96 -6.00 6.76
C PHE A 42 -7.83 -6.94 6.35
N SER A 43 -7.34 -7.81 7.24
CA SER A 43 -6.38 -8.86 6.88
C SER A 43 -6.95 -9.83 5.84
N ALA A 44 -8.17 -10.33 6.03
CA ALA A 44 -8.79 -11.24 5.07
C ALA A 44 -9.07 -10.59 3.71
N GLN A 45 -9.45 -9.30 3.70
CA GLN A 45 -9.60 -8.55 2.45
C GLN A 45 -8.25 -8.35 1.75
N HIS A 46 -7.22 -7.95 2.50
CA HIS A 46 -5.87 -7.73 1.98
C HIS A 46 -5.32 -9.01 1.32
N GLU A 47 -5.36 -10.14 2.02
CA GLU A 47 -4.91 -11.43 1.50
C GLU A 47 -5.61 -11.83 0.19
N ARG A 48 -6.90 -11.54 0.06
CA ARG A 48 -7.68 -11.84 -1.15
C ARG A 48 -7.34 -10.91 -2.33
N LEU A 49 -6.95 -9.67 -2.05
CA LEU A 49 -6.63 -8.69 -3.09
C LEU A 49 -5.21 -8.85 -3.63
N ILE A 50 -4.24 -9.31 -2.82
CA ILE A 50 -2.84 -9.54 -3.26
C ILE A 50 -2.75 -10.25 -4.62
N PRO A 51 -3.39 -11.43 -4.84
CA PRO A 51 -3.28 -12.12 -6.12
C PRO A 51 -3.92 -11.35 -7.29
N ILE A 52 -4.95 -10.54 -7.04
CA ILE A 52 -5.60 -9.72 -8.08
C ILE A 52 -4.66 -8.59 -8.50
N VAL A 53 -4.09 -7.88 -7.54
CA VAL A 53 -3.12 -6.80 -7.77
C VAL A 53 -1.89 -7.34 -8.49
N ALA A 54 -1.35 -8.48 -8.07
CA ALA A 54 -0.21 -9.11 -8.73
C ALA A 54 -0.46 -9.40 -10.22
N VAL A 55 -1.64 -9.95 -10.55
CA VAL A 55 -2.00 -10.25 -11.96
C VAL A 55 -2.24 -8.95 -12.74
N ALA A 56 -2.85 -7.94 -12.12
CA ALA A 56 -3.05 -6.63 -12.74
C ALA A 56 -1.72 -5.97 -13.11
N ASP A 57 -0.73 -5.97 -12.21
CA ASP A 57 0.60 -5.42 -12.47
C ASP A 57 1.30 -6.16 -13.62
N MET A 58 1.25 -7.49 -13.60
CA MET A 58 1.84 -8.31 -14.67
C MET A 58 1.18 -8.02 -16.01
N PHE A 59 -0.15 -7.98 -16.05
CA PHE A 59 -0.88 -7.74 -17.29
C PHE A 59 -0.63 -6.34 -17.83
N PHE A 60 -0.74 -5.32 -16.97
CA PHE A 60 -0.48 -3.92 -17.34
C PHE A 60 0.87 -3.74 -18.04
N ALA A 61 1.95 -4.25 -17.44
CA ALA A 61 3.28 -4.09 -18.01
C ALA A 61 3.47 -4.93 -19.28
N CYS A 62 2.93 -6.15 -19.31
CA CYS A 62 2.98 -7.01 -20.48
C CYS A 62 2.26 -6.37 -21.68
N ASP A 63 1.05 -5.87 -21.45
CA ASP A 63 0.22 -5.23 -22.46
C ASP A 63 0.87 -3.95 -22.98
N LYS A 64 1.37 -3.10 -22.07
CA LYS A 64 2.12 -1.89 -22.43
C LYS A 64 3.34 -2.19 -23.29
N ALA A 65 4.07 -3.27 -23.00
CA ALA A 65 5.23 -3.67 -23.78
C ALA A 65 4.86 -4.19 -25.18
N LYS A 66 3.75 -4.93 -25.32
CA LYS A 66 3.34 -5.53 -26.60
C LYS A 66 2.57 -4.59 -27.51
N ASN A 67 1.77 -3.70 -26.94
CA ASN A 67 0.89 -2.80 -27.69
C ASN A 67 1.45 -1.38 -27.80
N SER A 68 2.73 -1.17 -27.50
CA SER A 68 3.39 0.15 -27.48
C SER A 68 2.64 1.20 -26.63
N GLY A 69 1.87 0.75 -25.63
CA GLY A 69 1.03 1.61 -24.79
C GLY A 69 -0.29 2.08 -25.41
N ASN A 70 -0.78 1.45 -26.49
CA ASN A 70 -2.05 1.83 -27.12
C ASN A 70 -3.30 1.45 -26.29
N ALA A 71 -3.20 0.45 -25.42
CA ALA A 71 -4.25 0.15 -24.46
C ALA A 71 -4.03 0.98 -23.18
N ASN A 72 -5.01 1.82 -22.87
CA ASN A 72 -4.97 2.81 -21.78
C ASN A 72 -5.51 2.24 -20.47
N TYR A 73 -5.10 1.02 -20.10
CA TYR A 73 -5.48 0.48 -18.80
C TYR A 73 -4.69 1.17 -17.69
N GLN A 74 -5.36 1.69 -16.67
CA GLN A 74 -4.72 2.01 -15.39
C GLN A 74 -4.71 0.77 -14.50
N VAL A 75 -3.67 0.56 -13.69
CA VAL A 75 -3.61 -0.60 -12.79
C VAL A 75 -4.81 -0.62 -11.84
N LYS A 76 -5.24 0.55 -11.36
CA LYS A 76 -6.46 0.69 -10.56
C LYS A 76 -7.71 0.14 -11.25
N GLU A 77 -7.92 0.44 -12.53
CA GLU A 77 -9.08 -0.06 -13.30
C GLU A 77 -9.04 -1.58 -13.44
N LEU A 78 -7.83 -2.14 -13.65
CA LEU A 78 -7.63 -3.59 -13.69
C LEU A 78 -7.96 -4.27 -12.36
N VAL A 79 -7.68 -3.61 -11.24
CA VAL A 79 -7.91 -4.16 -9.90
C VAL A 79 -9.37 -4.00 -9.46
N GLU A 80 -9.97 -2.83 -9.70
CA GLU A 80 -11.30 -2.49 -9.15
C GLU A 80 -12.45 -2.86 -10.08
N ASP A 81 -12.25 -2.79 -11.39
CA ASP A 81 -13.35 -2.83 -12.36
C ASP A 81 -13.31 -4.08 -13.27
N MET A 82 -12.14 -4.69 -13.46
CA MET A 82 -12.00 -5.87 -14.32
C MET A 82 -12.37 -7.15 -13.56
N ASP A 83 -13.18 -8.00 -14.20
CA ASP A 83 -13.44 -9.34 -13.69
C ASP A 83 -12.12 -10.12 -13.53
N ARG A 84 -11.99 -10.84 -12.40
CA ARG A 84 -10.77 -11.55 -12.03
C ARG A 84 -10.37 -12.60 -13.06
N ASP A 85 -11.34 -13.35 -13.57
CA ASP A 85 -11.07 -14.47 -14.46
C ASP A 85 -10.74 -13.94 -15.87
N LEU A 86 -11.41 -12.86 -16.29
CA LEU A 86 -11.05 -12.11 -17.51
C LEU A 86 -9.63 -11.52 -17.42
N LEU A 87 -9.26 -10.92 -16.28
CA LEU A 87 -7.93 -10.37 -16.07
C LEU A 87 -6.84 -11.47 -16.17
N ALA A 88 -7.10 -12.64 -15.58
CA ALA A 88 -6.20 -13.79 -15.68
C ALA A 88 -6.07 -14.30 -17.14
N GLU A 89 -7.17 -14.38 -17.88
CA GLU A 89 -7.18 -14.77 -19.30
C GLU A 89 -6.36 -13.79 -20.16
N LYS A 90 -6.55 -12.49 -19.93
CA LYS A 90 -5.78 -11.42 -20.59
C LYS A 90 -4.29 -11.53 -20.29
N LEU A 91 -3.91 -11.81 -19.04
CA LEU A 91 -2.52 -12.06 -18.69
C LEU A 91 -1.96 -13.28 -19.44
N ILE A 92 -2.66 -14.42 -19.40
CA ILE A 92 -2.22 -15.66 -20.07
C ILE A 92 -2.00 -15.41 -21.56
N THR A 93 -2.96 -14.72 -22.19
CA THR A 93 -2.87 -14.32 -23.61
C THR A 93 -1.67 -13.42 -23.84
N CYS A 94 -1.48 -12.40 -23.00
CA CYS A 94 -0.36 -11.49 -23.11
C CYS A 94 0.99 -12.18 -22.93
N LEU A 95 1.10 -13.15 -22.02
CA LEU A 95 2.33 -13.92 -21.81
C LEU A 95 2.68 -14.86 -22.98
N ALA A 96 1.76 -15.09 -23.92
CA ALA A 96 1.98 -15.84 -25.16
C ALA A 96 2.68 -17.20 -24.95
N GLY A 97 2.18 -17.97 -23.98
CA GLY A 97 2.69 -19.31 -23.65
C GLY A 97 3.72 -19.35 -22.51
N ALA A 98 4.23 -18.21 -22.03
CA ALA A 98 5.01 -18.18 -20.80
C ALA A 98 4.12 -18.45 -19.58
N ALA A 99 4.62 -19.26 -18.63
CA ALA A 99 3.89 -19.54 -17.39
C ALA A 99 3.79 -18.29 -16.50
N THR A 100 2.71 -18.16 -15.73
CA THR A 100 2.49 -17.04 -14.79
C THR A 100 3.54 -16.96 -13.67
N LYS A 101 4.25 -18.06 -13.40
CA LYS A 101 5.37 -18.13 -12.42
C LYS A 101 6.76 -18.00 -13.07
N SER A 102 6.81 -17.74 -14.37
CA SER A 102 8.07 -17.57 -15.11
C SER A 102 8.75 -16.26 -14.76
N ASP A 103 10.04 -16.17 -15.09
CA ASP A 103 10.82 -14.95 -14.93
C ASP A 103 10.30 -13.80 -15.80
N ILE A 104 9.68 -14.11 -16.94
CA ILE A 104 9.04 -13.13 -17.82
C ILE A 104 7.85 -12.49 -17.09
N ALA A 105 6.96 -13.32 -16.54
CA ALA A 105 5.80 -12.85 -15.79
C ALA A 105 6.21 -12.05 -14.54
N LEU A 106 7.20 -12.55 -13.80
CA LEU A 106 7.75 -11.85 -12.63
C LEU A 106 8.31 -10.46 -12.99
N ASN A 107 9.04 -10.36 -14.11
CA ASN A 107 9.60 -9.08 -14.56
C ASN A 107 8.51 -8.08 -14.94
N TYR A 108 7.46 -8.53 -15.63
CA TYR A 108 6.31 -7.68 -15.90
C TYR A 108 5.61 -7.25 -14.61
N GLY A 109 5.42 -8.15 -13.64
CA GLY A 109 4.86 -7.80 -12.34
C GLY A 109 5.64 -6.70 -11.64
N LEU A 110 6.98 -6.79 -11.61
CA LEU A 110 7.83 -5.74 -11.06
C LEU A 110 7.68 -4.41 -11.80
N GLN A 111 7.71 -4.45 -13.14
CA GLN A 111 7.54 -3.24 -13.95
C GLN A 111 6.17 -2.57 -13.73
N GLY A 112 5.10 -3.36 -13.64
CA GLY A 112 3.75 -2.86 -13.40
C GLY A 112 3.62 -2.23 -12.03
N CYS A 113 4.03 -2.95 -10.98
CA CYS A 113 3.94 -2.46 -9.61
C CYS A 113 4.74 -1.16 -9.40
N PHE A 114 5.98 -1.09 -9.90
CA PHE A 114 6.77 0.15 -9.80
C PHE A 114 6.22 1.27 -10.69
N SER A 115 5.62 0.97 -11.84
CA SER A 115 4.94 1.99 -12.63
C SER A 115 3.78 2.63 -11.85
N GLU A 116 3.03 1.83 -11.08
CA GLU A 116 1.96 2.33 -10.22
C GLU A 116 2.50 3.11 -9.00
N GLN A 117 3.56 2.61 -8.32
CA GLN A 117 4.17 3.33 -7.20
C GLN A 117 4.71 4.71 -7.60
N LEU A 118 5.14 4.87 -8.86
CA LEU A 118 5.66 6.12 -9.38
C LEU A 118 4.58 6.98 -10.07
N SER A 119 3.31 6.55 -10.06
CA SER A 119 2.20 7.21 -10.75
C SER A 119 2.00 8.68 -10.34
N GLY A 120 2.36 9.05 -9.11
CA GLY A 120 2.30 10.43 -8.61
C GLY A 120 3.42 11.36 -9.08
N LEU A 121 4.44 10.86 -9.77
CA LEU A 121 5.60 11.67 -10.18
C LEU A 121 5.40 12.36 -11.54
N PRO A 122 6.12 13.46 -11.82
CA PRO A 122 6.19 14.04 -13.16
C PRO A 122 6.74 13.05 -14.19
N GLN A 123 6.31 13.18 -15.45
CA GLN A 123 6.61 12.19 -16.50
C GLN A 123 8.11 11.93 -16.69
N GLN A 124 8.94 12.98 -16.66
CA GLN A 124 10.39 12.82 -16.79
C GLN A 124 10.97 11.98 -15.64
N GLN A 125 10.57 12.26 -14.40
CA GLN A 125 11.03 11.51 -13.23
C GLN A 125 10.54 10.06 -13.23
N LYS A 126 9.33 9.80 -13.74
CA LYS A 126 8.82 8.44 -13.96
C LYS A 126 9.75 7.66 -14.89
N LEU A 127 10.10 8.25 -16.03
CA LEU A 127 10.97 7.60 -17.03
C LEU A 127 12.36 7.32 -16.45
N GLU A 128 12.97 8.29 -15.78
CA GLU A 128 14.28 8.14 -15.15
C GLU A 128 14.28 7.02 -14.08
N ARG A 129 13.28 7.00 -13.21
CA ARG A 129 13.18 5.97 -12.15
C ARG A 129 12.82 4.59 -12.71
N MET A 130 11.95 4.51 -13.72
CA MET A 130 11.65 3.25 -14.39
C MET A 130 12.84 2.66 -15.14
N ALA A 131 13.76 3.50 -15.64
CA ALA A 131 15.03 3.04 -16.20
C ALA A 131 15.89 2.35 -15.12
N ILE A 132 15.97 2.92 -13.91
CA ILE A 132 16.66 2.32 -12.77
C ILE A 132 16.01 0.99 -12.39
N VAL A 133 14.68 0.95 -12.27
CA VAL A 133 13.93 -0.29 -11.98
C VAL A 133 14.25 -1.37 -13.00
N THR A 134 14.24 -1.04 -14.30
CA THR A 134 14.55 -1.98 -15.37
C THR A 134 15.98 -2.52 -15.27
N ALA A 135 16.94 -1.64 -15.00
CA ALA A 135 18.33 -2.05 -14.77
C ALA A 135 18.45 -2.99 -13.56
N SER A 136 17.80 -2.66 -12.43
CA SER A 136 17.81 -3.50 -11.23
C SER A 136 17.17 -4.87 -11.46
N ILE A 137 16.06 -4.94 -12.19
CA ILE A 137 15.41 -6.22 -12.56
C ILE A 137 16.39 -7.11 -13.34
N SER A 138 17.19 -6.54 -14.23
CA SER A 138 18.16 -7.30 -15.03
C SER A 138 19.36 -7.83 -14.24
N SER A 139 19.72 -7.18 -13.13
CA SER A 139 20.89 -7.54 -12.31
C SER A 139 20.57 -8.42 -11.11
N LEU A 140 19.32 -8.37 -10.62
CA LEU A 140 18.92 -9.09 -9.41
C LEU A 140 18.65 -10.58 -9.69
N SER A 141 18.95 -11.42 -8.68
CA SER A 141 18.56 -12.82 -8.70
C SER A 141 17.04 -12.98 -8.78
N ARG A 142 16.58 -14.17 -9.17
CA ARG A 142 15.16 -14.48 -9.23
C ARG A 142 14.50 -14.36 -7.85
N GLU A 143 15.19 -14.78 -6.80
CA GLU A 143 14.75 -14.75 -5.41
C GLU A 143 14.57 -13.31 -4.91
N GLU A 144 15.52 -12.43 -5.22
CA GLU A 144 15.44 -11.00 -4.89
C GLU A 144 14.30 -10.31 -5.64
N ARG A 145 14.13 -10.64 -6.93
CA ARG A 145 12.99 -10.16 -7.73
C ARG A 145 11.66 -10.60 -7.13
N GLN A 146 11.53 -11.86 -6.71
CA GLN A 146 10.32 -12.36 -6.05
C GLN A 146 10.06 -11.63 -4.73
N LYS A 147 11.10 -11.46 -3.90
CA LYS A 147 10.97 -10.74 -2.63
C LYS A 147 10.53 -9.29 -2.85
N SER A 148 11.13 -8.61 -3.84
CA SER A 148 10.78 -7.24 -4.22
C SER A 148 9.34 -7.16 -4.72
N PHE A 149 8.93 -8.09 -5.60
CA PHE A 149 7.59 -8.11 -6.16
C PHE A 149 6.53 -8.36 -5.08
N SER A 150 6.74 -9.39 -4.25
CA SER A 150 5.85 -9.69 -3.12
C SER A 150 5.68 -8.50 -2.18
N LYS A 151 6.77 -7.80 -1.85
CA LYS A 151 6.70 -6.58 -1.04
C LYS A 151 5.92 -5.47 -1.75
N CYS A 152 6.25 -5.20 -3.01
CA CYS A 152 5.62 -4.15 -3.80
C CYS A 152 4.09 -4.35 -3.88
N VAL A 153 3.64 -5.55 -4.24
CA VAL A 153 2.22 -5.90 -4.33
C VAL A 153 1.54 -5.84 -2.97
N THR A 154 2.20 -6.33 -1.91
CA THR A 154 1.66 -6.27 -0.53
C THR A 154 1.38 -4.83 -0.12
N ASP A 155 2.35 -3.93 -0.38
CA ASP A 155 2.23 -2.50 -0.05
C ASP A 155 1.15 -1.83 -0.92
N GLN A 156 1.13 -2.12 -2.22
CA GLN A 156 0.14 -1.58 -3.17
C GLN A 156 -1.28 -2.03 -2.83
N THR A 157 -1.46 -3.28 -2.39
CA THR A 157 -2.77 -3.85 -2.05
C THR A 157 -3.49 -3.07 -0.96
N ILE A 158 -2.75 -2.44 -0.04
CA ILE A 158 -3.31 -1.61 1.03
C ILE A 158 -4.15 -0.46 0.46
N SER A 159 -3.74 0.08 -0.70
CA SER A 159 -4.45 1.20 -1.35
C SER A 159 -5.82 0.84 -1.93
N TYR A 160 -6.12 -0.46 -2.05
CA TYR A 160 -7.37 -0.97 -2.62
C TYR A 160 -8.32 -1.58 -1.57
N LEU A 161 -8.00 -1.49 -0.27
CA LEU A 161 -8.87 -1.95 0.80
C LEU A 161 -10.12 -1.06 0.93
N LYS A 162 -11.28 -1.67 1.20
CA LYS A 162 -12.60 -1.01 1.31
C LYS A 162 -13.36 -1.47 2.56
#